data_AF-A0A9W9ARY9-F1
#
_entry.id   AF-A0A9W9ARY9-F1
#
_cell.length_a   1.000
_cell.length_b   1.000
_cell.length_c   1.000
_cell.angle_alpha   90.00
_cell.angle_beta   90.00
_cell.angle_gamma   90.00
#
_symmetry.space_group_name_H-M   'P 1'
#
loop_
_entity.id
_entity.type
_entity.pdbx_description
1 polymer ?
#
loop_
_entity_poly.entity_id
_entity_poly.type
_entity_poly.pdbx_seq_one_letter_code
_entity_poly.pdbx_strand_id
1 'polypeptide(L)'
;MSNRHVAPSVASNSNSSHTANRTVPLSKRLLFPTAPASSFELPPLLLNPSVTPELNVELYDFIALALRAFVQPWWTKITRYDKEFLPIITNILTHVFRTLEDRLAKSHQRGDLAELVFRDVPVTIIQHYRDFRIAQSKLNSSYATGGALSVPALFHASQSHMAVKPGGEVDLDYVRFLVDHILKTCLPKEDWDPEAERVIVREIIVKIVAQDILGKITQPWFIEKMILDQLMNIPSTKSKVTAPHPSAFSMHALLIFVLTLIQSISGVCLALVHAYRQFLVTIREVNQYSSINEAAHTPLPEQLFIPTSRPPSSPFEPDPLSISRTSSEHSVLSLKPSVSSSSIPDHEHSPSGVSSSSSLEVNSHTHNPHDFATYLLLMIAEVFTTSSRFASNTIVSTVGMATSQGVAGRWLDKFLPYLLMRTLSTTLMLTITRTAKRTLFPHGYPAPPPIDPTPEEQAETRRRLVGFLDGYSMAPLLLGPHPSDTISTALEPLESRECNVHLIISLLDRILGALFPELFDGI
;
A
#
# COMPACT_ATOMS: atom_id res chain seq x y z
N MET A 1 -15.54 65.46 73.85
CA MET A 1 -14.29 65.79 73.12
C MET A 1 -13.83 64.54 72.38
N SER A 2 -13.46 64.72 71.11
CA SER A 2 -13.16 63.78 70.02
C SER A 2 -12.52 62.42 70.37
N ASN A 3 -12.89 61.34 69.66
CA ASN A 3 -12.21 60.99 68.40
C ASN A 3 -12.86 59.83 67.62
N ARG A 4 -12.65 59.87 66.30
CA ARG A 4 -13.14 58.99 65.21
C ARG A 4 -12.67 57.54 65.35
N HIS A 5 -13.55 56.58 65.06
CA HIS A 5 -13.17 55.21 64.66
C HIS A 5 -13.19 55.08 63.13
N VAL A 6 -12.05 54.65 62.58
CA VAL A 6 -11.78 54.36 61.17
C VAL A 6 -11.96 52.85 60.92
N ALA A 7 -12.44 52.49 59.73
CA ALA A 7 -12.78 51.14 59.27
C ALA A 7 -11.61 50.12 59.28
N PRO A 8 -11.89 48.81 59.41
CA PRO A 8 -10.88 47.78 59.26
C PRO A 8 -10.69 47.32 57.80
N SER A 9 -9.42 47.14 57.45
CA SER A 9 -8.85 46.67 56.21
C SER A 9 -8.96 45.15 56.06
N VAL A 10 -9.40 44.73 54.86
CA VAL A 10 -9.03 43.53 54.07
C VAL A 10 -8.24 42.44 54.80
N ALA A 11 -8.90 41.30 55.03
CA ALA A 11 -8.26 39.98 55.15
C ALA A 11 -8.82 39.09 54.04
N SER A 12 -7.90 38.60 53.20
CA SER A 12 -8.13 37.79 52.01
C SER A 12 -8.78 36.45 52.35
N ASN A 13 -9.98 36.22 51.79
CA ASN A 13 -10.61 34.92 51.68
C ASN A 13 -9.67 33.95 50.95
N SER A 14 -9.39 32.83 51.61
CA SER A 14 -8.84 31.61 51.04
C SER A 14 -9.78 31.08 49.95
N ASN A 15 -9.41 31.33 48.69
CA ASN A 15 -9.99 30.61 47.57
C ASN A 15 -9.57 29.13 47.67
N SER A 16 -10.54 28.31 48.06
CA SER A 16 -10.58 26.88 47.81
C SER A 16 -10.23 26.59 46.35
N SER A 17 -9.09 25.95 46.12
CA SER A 17 -8.75 25.39 44.83
C SER A 17 -9.75 24.28 44.50
N HIS A 18 -10.61 24.55 43.53
CA HIS A 18 -11.41 23.53 42.84
C HIS A 18 -10.46 22.47 42.27
N THR A 19 -10.32 21.35 42.98
CA THR A 19 -9.81 20.09 42.42
C THR A 19 -10.85 19.59 41.41
N ALA A 20 -10.69 20.03 40.16
CA ALA A 20 -11.42 19.44 39.04
C ALA A 20 -11.10 17.94 39.01
N ASN A 21 -12.09 17.10 39.29
CA ASN A 21 -12.05 15.66 39.06
C ASN A 21 -11.73 15.38 37.58
N ARG A 22 -10.45 15.29 37.22
CA ARG A 22 -10.04 14.78 35.90
C ARG A 22 -10.39 13.29 35.89
N THR A 23 -11.49 12.96 35.22
CA THR A 23 -11.91 11.58 34.97
C THR A 23 -10.77 10.81 34.31
N VAL A 24 -10.37 9.68 34.89
CA VAL A 24 -9.34 8.79 34.35
C VAL A 24 -9.75 8.36 32.94
N PRO A 25 -8.86 8.45 31.93
CA PRO A 25 -9.19 8.09 30.55
C PRO A 25 -9.56 6.59 30.44
N LEU A 26 -10.43 6.28 29.49
CA LEU A 26 -10.96 4.92 29.30
C LEU A 26 -9.84 3.89 29.09
N SER A 27 -8.86 4.25 28.26
CA SER A 27 -7.67 3.46 27.97
C SER A 27 -6.90 3.08 29.24
N LYS A 28 -6.62 4.05 30.12
CA LYS A 28 -5.97 3.75 31.40
C LYS A 28 -6.81 2.82 32.27
N ARG A 29 -8.12 3.07 32.39
CA ARG A 29 -9.01 2.27 33.26
C ARG A 29 -9.14 0.82 32.80
N LEU A 30 -9.18 0.57 31.49
CA LEU A 30 -9.41 -0.76 30.94
C LEU A 30 -8.12 -1.54 30.70
N LEU A 31 -7.05 -0.87 30.25
CA LEU A 31 -5.84 -1.54 29.79
C LEU A 31 -4.74 -1.58 30.85
N PHE A 32 -4.78 -0.67 31.83
CA PHE A 32 -3.78 -0.56 32.89
C PHE A 32 -4.43 -0.42 34.28
N PRO A 33 -5.25 -1.40 34.73
CA PRO A 33 -6.03 -1.30 35.96
C PRO A 33 -5.17 -1.22 37.23
N THR A 34 -3.92 -1.71 37.17
CA THR A 34 -2.96 -1.72 38.29
C THR A 34 -2.08 -0.46 38.34
N ALA A 35 -2.11 0.39 37.31
CA ALA A 35 -1.29 1.60 37.27
C ALA A 35 -1.83 2.67 38.23
N PRO A 36 -0.96 3.37 38.99
CA PRO A 36 -1.39 4.34 39.98
C PRO A 36 -2.20 5.48 39.34
N ALA A 37 -3.29 5.90 39.99
CA ALA A 37 -4.20 6.92 39.44
C ALA A 37 -3.49 8.26 39.15
N SER A 38 -2.42 8.56 39.87
CA SER A 38 -1.59 9.77 39.75
C SER A 38 -0.64 9.80 38.54
N SER A 39 -0.24 8.66 37.97
CA SER A 39 0.67 8.62 36.80
C SER A 39 -0.12 8.68 35.50
N PHE A 40 -0.20 9.85 34.86
CA PHE A 40 -0.90 10.00 33.57
C PHE A 40 -0.09 9.51 32.36
N GLU A 41 1.12 9.03 32.58
CA GLU A 41 2.02 8.56 31.53
C GLU A 41 1.75 7.09 31.20
N LEU A 42 1.33 6.84 29.96
CA LEU A 42 1.13 5.50 29.41
C LEU A 42 2.45 4.97 28.86
N PRO A 43 2.78 3.67 29.00
CA PRO A 43 3.96 3.10 28.36
C PRO A 43 3.93 3.33 26.84
N PRO A 44 5.08 3.63 26.20
CA PRO A 44 5.10 3.85 24.75
C PRO A 44 4.71 2.57 24.01
N LEU A 45 3.68 2.65 23.16
CA LEU A 45 3.26 1.52 22.33
C LEU A 45 4.30 1.31 21.22
N LEU A 46 4.59 2.39 20.49
CA LEU A 46 5.62 2.48 19.45
C LEU A 46 6.94 3.01 20.04
N LEU A 47 8.07 2.52 19.54
CA LEU A 47 9.43 2.81 20.04
C LEU A 47 10.18 3.85 19.22
N ASN A 48 9.73 4.18 18.00
CA ASN A 48 10.42 5.15 17.16
C ASN A 48 10.33 6.57 17.79
N PRO A 49 11.47 7.26 18.04
CA PRO A 49 11.48 8.58 18.66
C PRO A 49 10.85 9.69 17.81
N SER A 50 10.59 9.41 16.53
CA SER A 50 9.89 10.33 15.62
C SER A 50 8.37 10.30 15.80
N VAL A 51 7.85 9.34 16.57
CA VAL A 51 6.41 9.18 16.85
C VAL A 51 5.95 10.25 17.83
N THR A 52 4.88 10.95 17.45
CA THR A 52 4.23 11.93 18.32
C THR A 52 3.58 11.22 19.51
N PRO A 53 3.74 11.72 20.75
CA PRO A 53 3.11 11.11 21.91
C PRO A 53 1.58 11.05 21.80
N GLU A 54 0.99 11.98 21.03
CA GLU A 54 -0.44 11.99 20.71
C GLU A 54 -0.89 10.74 19.95
N LEU A 55 -0.04 10.16 19.10
CA LEU A 55 -0.36 8.93 18.37
C LEU A 55 -0.49 7.75 19.32
N ASN A 56 0.42 7.61 20.29
CA ASN A 56 0.35 6.54 21.28
C ASN A 56 -0.95 6.62 22.10
N VAL A 57 -1.32 7.82 22.56
CA VAL A 57 -2.59 8.02 23.30
C VAL A 57 -3.80 7.63 22.46
N GLU A 58 -3.84 8.09 21.21
CA GLU A 58 -4.96 7.81 20.31
C GLU A 58 -5.07 6.31 19.97
N LEU A 59 -3.93 5.62 19.78
CA LEU A 59 -3.89 4.17 19.57
C LEU A 59 -4.39 3.40 20.79
N TYR A 60 -3.96 3.76 22.01
CA TYR A 60 -4.49 3.13 23.23
C TYR A 60 -5.99 3.37 23.42
N ASP A 61 -6.48 4.57 23.13
CA ASP A 61 -7.91 4.85 23.16
C ASP A 61 -8.68 3.99 22.14
N PHE A 62 -8.13 3.83 20.94
CA PHE A 62 -8.70 2.96 19.91
C PHE A 62 -8.73 1.49 20.37
N ILE A 63 -7.63 0.96 20.89
CA ILE A 63 -7.54 -0.40 21.45
C ILE A 63 -8.58 -0.58 22.56
N ALA A 64 -8.68 0.38 23.49
CA ALA A 64 -9.64 0.30 24.59
C ALA A 64 -11.10 0.25 24.12
N LEU A 65 -11.43 1.04 23.10
CA LEU A 65 -12.76 0.99 22.48
C LEU A 65 -13.01 -0.35 21.79
N ALA A 66 -12.03 -0.87 21.05
CA ALA A 66 -12.13 -2.16 20.36
C ALA A 66 -12.31 -3.33 21.35
N LEU A 67 -11.48 -3.42 22.39
CA LEU A 67 -11.60 -4.48 23.40
C LEU A 67 -12.91 -4.39 24.20
N ARG A 68 -13.36 -3.16 24.51
CA ARG A 68 -14.66 -2.95 25.14
C ARG A 68 -15.83 -3.39 24.25
N ALA A 69 -15.75 -3.13 22.96
CA ALA A 69 -16.80 -3.45 22.00
C ALA A 69 -16.85 -4.93 21.62
N PHE A 70 -15.69 -5.56 21.43
CA PHE A 70 -15.59 -6.88 20.78
C PHE A 70 -15.14 -8.00 21.72
N VAL A 71 -14.56 -7.69 22.89
CA VAL A 71 -14.06 -8.70 23.84
C VAL A 71 -14.92 -8.75 25.11
N GLN A 72 -15.15 -7.60 25.75
CA GLN A 72 -15.93 -7.56 27.01
C GLN A 72 -17.33 -8.19 26.93
N PRO A 73 -18.13 -8.05 25.85
CA PRO A 73 -19.51 -8.54 25.84
C PRO A 73 -19.66 -10.06 25.98
N TRP A 74 -18.64 -10.83 25.59
CA TRP A 74 -18.62 -12.28 25.76
C TRP A 74 -17.71 -12.71 26.90
N TRP A 75 -16.56 -12.04 27.12
CA TRP A 75 -15.65 -12.42 28.20
C TRP A 75 -16.29 -12.29 29.59
N THR A 76 -17.04 -11.21 29.84
CA THR A 76 -17.72 -10.98 31.12
C THR A 76 -18.80 -12.02 31.44
N LYS A 77 -19.29 -12.75 30.42
CA LYS A 77 -20.22 -13.88 30.58
C LYS A 77 -19.52 -15.16 31.02
N ILE A 78 -18.24 -15.29 30.69
CA ILE A 78 -17.39 -16.43 31.09
C ILE A 78 -16.80 -16.14 32.48
N THR A 79 -16.15 -14.98 32.64
CA THR A 79 -15.46 -14.58 33.87
C THR A 79 -15.87 -13.16 34.28
N ARG A 80 -16.78 -13.06 35.26
CA ARG A 80 -17.43 -11.78 35.64
C ARG A 80 -16.48 -10.73 36.24
N TYR A 81 -15.45 -11.13 36.97
CA TYR A 81 -14.60 -10.24 37.76
C TYR A 81 -13.14 -10.17 37.29
N ASP A 82 -12.82 -10.82 36.18
CA ASP A 82 -11.48 -10.78 35.65
C ASP A 82 -11.18 -9.44 34.97
N LYS A 83 -10.08 -8.82 35.41
CA LYS A 83 -9.57 -7.54 34.91
C LYS A 83 -8.21 -7.70 34.23
N GLU A 84 -7.64 -8.90 34.18
CA GLU A 84 -6.29 -9.17 33.66
C GLU A 84 -6.33 -9.48 32.16
N PHE A 85 -7.41 -10.05 31.64
CA PHE A 85 -7.48 -10.45 30.23
C PHE A 85 -7.27 -9.30 29.23
N LEU A 86 -7.86 -8.13 29.47
CA LEU A 86 -7.70 -6.97 28.59
C LEU A 86 -6.27 -6.40 28.62
N PRO A 87 -5.64 -6.23 29.80
CA PRO A 87 -4.20 -5.96 29.91
C PRO A 87 -3.31 -6.96 29.16
N ILE A 88 -3.59 -8.27 29.26
CA ILE A 88 -2.84 -9.32 28.56
C ILE A 88 -2.96 -9.13 27.04
N ILE A 89 -4.18 -8.94 26.51
CA ILE A 89 -4.37 -8.66 25.07
C ILE A 89 -3.63 -7.38 24.67
N THR A 90 -3.60 -6.36 25.53
CA THR A 90 -2.87 -5.11 25.26
C THR A 90 -1.36 -5.34 25.19
N ASN A 91 -0.81 -6.20 26.06
CA ASN A 91 0.60 -6.57 26.02
C ASN A 91 0.94 -7.28 24.69
N ILE A 92 0.11 -8.25 24.29
CA ILE A 92 0.24 -8.96 23.01
C ILE A 92 0.20 -7.97 21.84
N LEU A 93 -0.80 -7.07 21.80
CA LEU A 93 -0.90 -6.04 20.76
C LEU A 93 0.34 -5.14 20.75
N THR A 94 0.90 -4.81 21.92
CA THR A 94 2.14 -4.02 22.03
C THR A 94 3.30 -4.73 21.34
N HIS A 95 3.46 -6.03 21.53
CA HIS A 95 4.46 -6.82 20.81
C HIS A 95 4.22 -6.79 19.29
N VAL A 96 2.98 -6.99 18.85
CA VAL A 96 2.62 -6.96 17.43
C VAL A 96 2.93 -5.58 16.81
N PHE A 97 2.51 -4.47 17.44
CA PHE A 97 2.77 -3.12 16.94
C PHE A 97 4.26 -2.81 16.83
N ARG A 98 5.06 -3.20 17.83
CA ARG A 98 6.51 -2.99 17.83
C ARG A 98 7.22 -3.82 16.77
N THR A 99 6.80 -5.08 16.59
CA THR A 99 7.35 -5.92 15.51
C THR A 99 6.98 -5.33 14.14
N LEU A 100 5.74 -4.90 13.93
CA LEU A 100 5.33 -4.26 12.68
C LEU A 100 6.08 -2.94 12.42
N GLU A 101 6.31 -2.14 13.46
CA GLU A 101 7.12 -0.91 13.37
C GLU A 101 8.56 -1.20 12.94
N ASP A 102 9.20 -2.18 13.58
CA ASP A 102 10.56 -2.62 13.22
C ASP A 102 10.63 -3.17 11.79
N ARG A 103 9.64 -3.99 11.38
CA ARG A 103 9.55 -4.52 10.01
C ARG A 103 9.37 -3.43 8.98
N LEU A 104 8.48 -2.46 9.22
CA LEU A 104 8.27 -1.33 8.33
C LEU A 104 9.54 -0.47 8.23
N ALA A 105 10.22 -0.22 9.35
CA ALA A 105 11.47 0.52 9.37
C ALA A 105 12.59 -0.19 8.59
N LYS A 106 12.73 -1.52 8.76
CA LYS A 106 13.69 -2.34 8.01
C LYS A 106 13.36 -2.41 6.52
N SER A 107 12.10 -2.65 6.16
CA SER A 107 11.63 -2.67 4.77
C SER A 107 11.84 -1.30 4.10
N HIS A 108 11.61 -0.22 4.83
CA HIS A 108 11.93 1.13 4.38
C HIS A 108 13.42 1.34 4.15
N GLN A 109 14.26 0.97 5.13
CA GLN A 109 15.71 1.06 5.00
C GLN A 109 16.17 0.29 3.77
N ARG A 110 15.81 -0.98 3.60
CA ARG A 110 16.19 -1.81 2.44
C ARG A 110 15.73 -1.26 1.08
N GLY A 111 14.77 -0.33 1.06
CA GLY A 111 14.18 0.22 -0.17
C GLY A 111 12.98 -0.56 -0.70
N ASP A 112 12.65 -1.71 -0.12
CA ASP A 112 11.55 -2.58 -0.58
C ASP A 112 10.20 -1.86 -0.58
N LEU A 113 9.97 -0.94 0.35
CA LEU A 113 8.71 -0.21 0.42
C LEU A 113 8.52 0.72 -0.79
N ALA A 114 9.60 1.34 -1.28
CA ALA A 114 9.55 2.16 -2.48
C ALA A 114 9.38 1.30 -3.73
N GLU A 115 10.05 0.15 -3.79
CA GLU A 115 9.87 -0.83 -4.86
C GLU A 115 8.45 -1.39 -4.88
N LEU A 116 7.88 -1.71 -3.72
CA LEU A 116 6.51 -2.18 -3.58
C LEU A 116 5.53 -1.17 -4.18
N VAL A 117 5.60 0.09 -3.76
CA VAL A 117 4.64 1.13 -4.15
C VAL A 117 4.83 1.59 -5.60
N PHE A 118 6.07 1.76 -6.06
CA PHE A 118 6.35 2.39 -7.34
C PHE A 118 6.71 1.41 -8.46
N ARG A 119 6.98 0.14 -8.15
CA ARG A 119 7.23 -0.91 -9.15
C ARG A 119 6.21 -2.03 -9.03
N ASP A 120 6.14 -2.72 -7.90
CA ASP A 120 5.41 -4.00 -7.81
C ASP A 120 3.89 -3.80 -7.88
N VAL A 121 3.35 -2.77 -7.20
CA VAL A 121 1.92 -2.40 -7.30
C VAL A 121 1.56 -1.99 -8.73
N PRO A 122 2.26 -1.05 -9.40
CA PRO A 122 1.99 -0.72 -10.80
C PRO A 122 2.08 -1.91 -11.75
N VAL A 123 3.10 -2.76 -11.62
CA VAL A 123 3.26 -3.96 -12.45
C VAL A 123 2.10 -4.94 -12.24
N THR A 124 1.67 -5.14 -10.99
CA THR A 124 0.53 -6.00 -10.67
C THR A 124 -0.76 -5.48 -11.30
N ILE A 125 -1.00 -4.17 -11.26
CA ILE A 125 -2.16 -3.52 -11.91
C ILE A 125 -2.09 -3.65 -13.44
N ILE A 126 -0.92 -3.40 -14.04
CA ILE A 126 -0.71 -3.58 -15.49
C ILE A 126 -1.07 -5.01 -15.90
N GLN A 127 -0.55 -6.00 -15.17
CA GLN A 127 -0.78 -7.41 -15.47
C GLN A 127 -2.27 -7.76 -15.37
N HIS A 128 -2.94 -7.33 -14.30
CA HIS A 128 -4.39 -7.51 -14.11
C HIS A 128 -5.21 -6.98 -15.30
N TYR A 129 -4.92 -5.75 -15.76
CA TYR A 129 -5.64 -5.14 -16.88
C TYR A 129 -5.38 -5.86 -18.20
N ARG A 130 -4.14 -6.28 -18.46
CA ARG A 130 -3.79 -7.04 -19.66
C ARG A 130 -4.48 -8.38 -19.69
N ASP A 131 -4.42 -9.13 -18.60
CA ASP A 131 -5.02 -10.47 -18.54
C ASP A 131 -6.53 -10.42 -18.62
N PHE A 132 -7.17 -9.40 -18.03
CA PHE A 132 -8.60 -9.16 -18.18
C PHE A 132 -8.97 -8.93 -19.64
N ARG A 133 -8.27 -8.03 -20.34
CA ARG A 133 -8.52 -7.75 -21.77
C ARG A 133 -8.25 -8.96 -22.65
N ILE A 134 -7.22 -9.75 -22.34
CA ILE A 134 -6.94 -11.01 -23.04
C ILE A 134 -8.09 -12.00 -22.81
N ALA A 135 -8.58 -12.16 -21.58
CA ALA A 135 -9.72 -13.02 -21.27
C ALA A 135 -10.99 -12.54 -21.98
N GLN A 136 -11.25 -11.24 -21.98
CA GLN A 136 -12.38 -10.62 -22.69
C GLN A 136 -12.30 -10.84 -24.21
N SER A 137 -11.10 -10.72 -24.81
CA SER A 137 -10.89 -10.95 -26.25
C SER A 137 -11.12 -12.40 -26.68
N LYS A 138 -10.97 -13.36 -25.75
CA LYS A 138 -11.20 -14.80 -25.98
C LYS A 138 -12.67 -15.18 -25.80
N LEU A 139 -13.52 -14.29 -25.29
CA LEU A 139 -14.94 -14.53 -25.16
C LEU A 139 -15.55 -14.89 -26.53
N ASN A 140 -16.45 -15.87 -26.57
CA ASN A 140 -17.09 -16.37 -27.80
C ASN A 140 -16.13 -16.92 -28.87
N SER A 141 -14.87 -17.21 -28.53
CA SER A 141 -13.93 -17.89 -29.41
C SER A 141 -13.87 -19.39 -29.13
N SER A 142 -13.30 -20.17 -30.05
CA SER A 142 -13.04 -21.61 -29.86
C SER A 142 -12.14 -21.89 -28.66
N TYR A 143 -11.31 -20.93 -28.24
CA TYR A 143 -10.43 -21.01 -27.08
C TYR A 143 -11.17 -20.97 -25.74
N ALA A 144 -12.47 -20.64 -25.71
CA ALA A 144 -13.30 -20.63 -24.51
C ALA A 144 -14.15 -21.90 -24.37
N THR A 145 -13.57 -23.07 -24.66
CA THR A 145 -14.29 -24.37 -24.70
C THR A 145 -15.56 -24.27 -25.57
N GLY A 146 -15.41 -23.75 -26.79
CA GLY A 146 -16.54 -23.49 -27.69
C GLY A 146 -17.42 -22.29 -27.31
N GLY A 147 -16.88 -21.32 -26.56
CA GLY A 147 -17.58 -20.09 -26.17
C GLY A 147 -18.37 -20.18 -24.86
N ALA A 148 -18.28 -21.29 -24.13
CA ALA A 148 -19.07 -21.52 -22.91
C ALA A 148 -18.45 -20.95 -21.62
N LEU A 149 -17.16 -20.61 -21.62
CA LEU A 149 -16.48 -20.06 -20.44
C LEU A 149 -16.75 -18.56 -20.26
N SER A 150 -16.99 -18.16 -19.02
CA SER A 150 -17.13 -16.75 -18.62
C SER A 150 -15.76 -16.06 -18.56
N VAL A 151 -15.75 -14.72 -18.61
CA VAL A 151 -14.52 -13.92 -18.49
C VAL A 151 -13.75 -14.24 -17.19
N PRO A 152 -14.39 -14.34 -16.00
CA PRO A 152 -13.69 -14.76 -14.79
C PRO A 152 -13.04 -16.14 -14.88
N ALA A 153 -13.69 -17.11 -15.52
CA ALA A 153 -13.14 -18.46 -15.67
C ALA A 153 -11.90 -18.46 -16.59
N LEU A 154 -11.95 -17.70 -17.69
CA LEU A 154 -10.81 -17.52 -18.58
C LEU A 154 -9.66 -16.76 -17.91
N PHE A 155 -9.99 -15.73 -17.12
CA PHE A 155 -9.02 -14.95 -16.36
C PHE A 155 -8.32 -15.82 -15.30
N HIS A 156 -9.09 -16.59 -14.54
CA HIS A 156 -8.55 -17.51 -13.54
C HIS A 156 -7.60 -18.54 -14.17
N ALA A 157 -7.92 -19.06 -15.35
CA ALA A 157 -7.06 -19.99 -16.07
C ALA A 157 -5.71 -19.35 -16.50
N SER A 158 -5.67 -18.04 -16.75
CA SER A 158 -4.43 -17.31 -17.03
C SER A 158 -3.66 -16.86 -15.78
N GLN A 159 -4.36 -16.61 -14.66
CA GLN A 159 -3.81 -16.09 -13.41
C GLN A 159 -4.10 -17.04 -12.25
N SER A 160 -3.85 -18.33 -12.42
CA SER A 160 -4.12 -19.33 -11.38
C SER A 160 -3.28 -19.04 -10.14
N HIS A 161 -3.94 -18.89 -8.99
CA HIS A 161 -3.30 -18.57 -7.72
C HIS A 161 -3.72 -19.56 -6.64
N MET A 162 -2.77 -20.03 -5.81
CA MET A 162 -3.06 -21.04 -4.77
C MET A 162 -4.14 -20.58 -3.78
N ALA A 163 -4.19 -19.27 -3.50
CA ALA A 163 -5.15 -18.68 -2.59
C ALA A 163 -6.54 -18.41 -3.19
N VAL A 164 -6.74 -18.64 -4.50
CA VAL A 164 -7.99 -18.29 -5.18
C VAL A 164 -8.53 -19.51 -5.91
N LYS A 165 -9.78 -19.87 -5.63
CA LYS A 165 -10.47 -20.96 -6.31
C LYS A 165 -11.03 -20.47 -7.65
N PRO A 166 -11.36 -21.38 -8.60
CA PRO A 166 -11.90 -20.99 -9.91
C PRO A 166 -13.16 -20.11 -9.89
N GLY A 167 -13.95 -20.17 -8.80
CA GLY A 167 -15.12 -19.31 -8.59
C GLY A 167 -14.82 -17.93 -8.00
N GLY A 168 -13.55 -17.52 -7.89
CA GLY A 168 -13.17 -16.27 -7.23
C GLY A 168 -13.35 -16.28 -5.72
N GLU A 169 -13.42 -17.46 -5.11
CA GLU A 169 -13.44 -17.62 -3.65
C GLU A 169 -12.02 -17.69 -3.10
N VAL A 170 -11.77 -17.02 -1.98
CA VAL A 170 -10.48 -17.08 -1.28
C VAL A 170 -10.36 -18.42 -0.54
N ASP A 171 -9.24 -19.09 -0.71
CA ASP A 171 -8.91 -20.27 0.08
C ASP A 171 -8.54 -19.88 1.51
N LEU A 172 -9.38 -20.32 2.46
CA LEU A 172 -9.18 -20.02 3.88
C LEU A 172 -7.95 -20.73 4.45
N ASP A 173 -7.51 -21.85 3.88
CA ASP A 173 -6.34 -22.55 4.37
C ASP A 173 -5.06 -21.78 4.03
N TYR A 174 -5.04 -21.09 2.89
CA TYR A 174 -4.00 -20.12 2.57
C TYR A 174 -3.98 -18.96 3.57
N VAL A 175 -5.14 -18.36 3.86
CA VAL A 175 -5.22 -17.25 4.83
C VAL A 175 -4.80 -17.70 6.23
N ARG A 176 -5.21 -18.91 6.66
CA ARG A 176 -4.76 -19.51 7.93
C ARG A 176 -3.25 -19.66 7.97
N PHE A 177 -2.65 -20.19 6.91
CA PHE A 177 -1.21 -20.35 6.80
C PHE A 177 -0.47 -19.01 6.97
N LEU A 178 -0.92 -17.97 6.26
CA LEU A 178 -0.34 -16.62 6.38
C LEU A 178 -0.46 -16.06 7.79
N VAL A 179 -1.66 -16.13 8.38
CA VAL A 179 -1.91 -15.61 9.73
C VAL A 179 -1.07 -16.35 10.77
N ASP A 180 -0.95 -17.67 10.68
CA ASP A 180 -0.15 -18.47 11.61
C ASP A 180 1.33 -18.07 11.56
N HIS A 181 1.89 -17.87 10.36
CA HIS A 181 3.28 -17.43 10.20
C HIS A 181 3.49 -15.98 10.68
N ILE A 182 2.57 -15.06 10.39
CA ILE A 182 2.64 -13.68 10.89
C ILE A 182 2.60 -13.67 12.42
N LEU A 183 1.69 -14.43 13.02
CA LEU A 183 1.60 -14.54 14.49
C LEU A 183 2.89 -15.13 15.08
N LYS A 184 3.44 -16.19 14.49
CA LYS A 184 4.71 -16.79 14.91
C LYS A 184 5.87 -15.80 14.89
N THR A 185 5.89 -14.91 13.91
CA THR A 185 6.91 -13.88 13.78
C THR A 185 6.69 -12.72 14.75
N CYS A 186 5.44 -12.33 14.99
CA CYS A 186 5.10 -11.16 15.81
C CYS A 186 5.10 -11.43 17.32
N LEU A 187 4.83 -12.66 17.74
CA LEU A 187 4.66 -13.01 19.14
C LEU A 187 5.95 -13.58 19.77
N PRO A 188 6.23 -13.25 21.04
CA PRO A 188 7.28 -13.92 21.79
C PRO A 188 6.89 -15.39 22.04
N LYS A 189 7.89 -16.23 22.35
CA LYS A 189 7.69 -17.68 22.46
C LYS A 189 6.63 -18.04 23.51
N GLU A 190 6.61 -17.30 24.61
CA GLU A 190 5.69 -17.49 25.73
C GLU A 190 4.22 -17.30 25.32
N ASP A 191 3.95 -16.35 24.43
CA ASP A 191 2.60 -16.04 23.92
C ASP A 191 2.23 -16.89 22.70
N TRP A 192 3.22 -17.44 21.99
CA TRP A 192 3.02 -18.31 20.82
C TRP A 192 2.79 -19.78 21.17
N ASP A 193 3.51 -20.30 22.16
CA ASP A 193 3.50 -21.73 22.52
C ASP A 193 2.07 -22.28 22.82
N PRO A 194 1.18 -21.56 23.54
CA PRO A 194 -0.16 -22.04 23.86
C PRO A 194 -1.04 -22.29 22.62
N GLU A 195 -1.39 -23.56 22.38
CA GLU A 195 -2.10 -23.97 21.16
C GLU A 195 -3.56 -23.49 21.12
N ALA A 196 -4.27 -23.54 22.24
CA ALA A 196 -5.68 -23.19 22.29
C ALA A 196 -5.91 -21.71 21.97
N GLU A 197 -5.13 -20.82 22.58
CA GLU A 197 -5.14 -19.38 22.33
C GLU A 197 -4.76 -19.08 20.89
N ARG A 198 -3.70 -19.72 20.38
CA ARG A 198 -3.23 -19.55 19.00
C ARG A 198 -4.33 -19.89 17.99
N VAL A 199 -5.01 -21.03 18.16
CA VAL A 199 -6.10 -21.44 17.26
C VAL A 199 -7.27 -20.45 17.32
N ILE A 200 -7.68 -20.03 18.52
CA ILE A 200 -8.79 -19.07 18.69
C ILE A 200 -8.44 -17.73 18.03
N VAL A 201 -7.26 -17.19 18.31
CA VAL A 201 -6.80 -15.90 17.75
C VAL A 201 -6.67 -16.00 16.23
N ARG A 202 -6.08 -17.08 15.71
CA ARG A 202 -5.97 -17.30 14.26
C ARG A 202 -7.33 -17.31 13.59
N GLU A 203 -8.31 -18.08 14.08
CA GLU A 203 -9.63 -18.13 13.44
C GLU A 203 -10.40 -16.79 13.54
N ILE A 204 -10.20 -16.01 14.62
CA ILE A 204 -10.74 -14.64 14.72
C ILE A 204 -10.14 -13.76 13.63
N ILE A 205 -8.81 -13.75 13.48
CA ILE A 205 -8.12 -12.95 12.46
C ILE A 205 -8.51 -13.40 11.06
N VAL A 206 -8.53 -14.71 10.79
CA VAL A 206 -8.92 -15.28 9.49
C VAL A 206 -10.34 -14.87 9.13
N LYS A 207 -11.29 -14.90 10.08
CA LYS A 207 -12.65 -14.42 9.84
C LYS A 207 -12.65 -12.94 9.44
N ILE A 208 -11.95 -12.09 10.17
CA ILE A 208 -11.88 -10.64 9.89
C ILE A 208 -11.24 -10.40 8.52
N VAL A 209 -10.09 -11.02 8.25
CA VAL A 209 -9.35 -10.83 7.01
C VAL A 209 -10.15 -11.36 5.82
N ALA A 210 -10.65 -12.60 5.87
CA ALA A 210 -11.32 -13.21 4.73
C ALA A 210 -12.74 -12.67 4.49
N GLN A 211 -13.54 -12.49 5.55
CA GLN A 211 -14.95 -12.08 5.40
C GLN A 211 -15.11 -10.56 5.43
N ASP A 212 -14.53 -9.87 6.41
CA ASP A 212 -14.81 -8.44 6.62
C ASP A 212 -13.94 -7.55 5.73
N ILE A 213 -12.67 -7.90 5.52
CA ILE A 213 -11.72 -7.13 4.71
C ILE A 213 -11.79 -7.58 3.25
N LEU A 214 -11.32 -8.79 2.95
CA LEU A 214 -11.27 -9.33 1.57
C LEU A 214 -12.66 -9.39 0.95
N GLY A 215 -13.69 -9.78 1.70
CA GLY A 215 -15.07 -9.79 1.24
C GLY A 215 -15.60 -8.43 0.78
N LYS A 216 -15.04 -7.31 1.29
CA LYS A 216 -15.41 -5.94 0.92
C LYS A 216 -14.50 -5.31 -0.12
N ILE A 217 -13.18 -5.39 0.05
CA ILE A 217 -12.23 -4.70 -0.83
C ILE A 217 -12.16 -5.31 -2.24
N THR A 218 -12.69 -6.52 -2.41
CA THR A 218 -12.85 -7.18 -3.72
C THR A 218 -14.14 -6.77 -4.44
N GLN A 219 -15.07 -6.09 -3.75
CA GLN A 219 -16.33 -5.68 -4.35
C GLN A 219 -16.12 -4.50 -5.31
N PRO A 220 -16.67 -4.57 -6.53
CA PRO A 220 -16.54 -3.49 -7.52
C PRO A 220 -16.98 -2.13 -7.00
N TRP A 221 -18.15 -2.05 -6.37
CA TRP A 221 -18.69 -0.80 -5.82
C TRP A 221 -17.77 -0.18 -4.76
N PHE A 222 -17.06 -1.02 -4.00
CA PHE A 222 -16.17 -0.57 -2.94
C PHE A 222 -14.92 0.05 -3.54
N ILE A 223 -14.34 -0.59 -4.57
CA ILE A 223 -13.20 -0.08 -5.32
C ILE A 223 -13.55 1.25 -6.01
N GLU A 224 -14.68 1.31 -6.72
CA GLU A 224 -15.12 2.56 -7.38
C GLU A 224 -15.32 3.70 -6.37
N LYS A 225 -15.93 3.40 -5.22
CA LYS A 225 -16.10 4.37 -4.13
C LYS A 225 -14.76 4.83 -3.57
N MET A 226 -13.82 3.91 -3.34
CA MET A 226 -12.47 4.27 -2.89
C MET A 226 -11.79 5.21 -3.88
N ILE A 227 -11.86 4.91 -5.18
CA ILE A 227 -11.29 5.79 -6.22
C ILE A 227 -11.95 7.17 -6.15
N LEU A 228 -13.28 7.23 -6.12
CA LEU A 228 -14.02 8.49 -6.06
C LEU A 228 -13.66 9.32 -4.82
N ASP A 229 -13.60 8.70 -3.64
CA ASP A 229 -13.25 9.38 -2.39
C ASP A 229 -11.83 9.95 -2.45
N GLN A 230 -10.87 9.23 -3.03
CA GLN A 230 -9.51 9.75 -3.23
C GLN A 230 -9.47 10.93 -4.22
N LEU A 231 -10.23 10.85 -5.31
CA LEU A 231 -10.30 11.92 -6.32
C LEU A 231 -10.98 13.19 -5.78
N MET A 232 -12.01 13.05 -4.95
CA MET A 232 -12.71 14.18 -4.33
C MET A 232 -11.88 14.91 -3.28
N ASN A 233 -10.89 14.25 -2.68
CA ASN A 233 -9.96 14.86 -1.73
C ASN A 233 -8.90 15.76 -2.41
N ILE A 234 -8.81 15.74 -3.75
CA ILE A 234 -7.93 16.62 -4.51
C ILE A 234 -8.57 18.02 -4.56
N PRO A 235 -7.90 19.11 -4.13
CA PRO A 235 -8.43 20.46 -4.20
C PRO A 235 -8.77 20.83 -5.65
N SER A 236 -10.06 20.82 -5.99
CA SER A 236 -10.49 21.10 -7.36
C SER A 236 -10.43 22.61 -7.61
N THR A 237 -9.43 23.07 -8.37
CA THR A 237 -9.40 24.41 -8.95
C THR A 237 -10.39 24.48 -10.12
N LYS A 238 -11.69 24.38 -9.83
CA LYS A 238 -12.71 24.58 -10.85
C LYS A 238 -12.58 26.02 -11.36
N SER A 239 -12.14 26.18 -12.61
CA SER A 239 -12.15 27.48 -13.26
C SER A 239 -13.60 27.92 -13.40
N LYS A 240 -13.99 28.94 -12.64
CA LYS A 240 -15.34 29.48 -12.64
C LYS A 240 -15.56 30.14 -14.01
N VAL A 241 -16.25 29.46 -14.91
CA VAL A 241 -16.67 30.04 -16.19
C VAL A 241 -17.73 31.10 -15.88
N THR A 242 -17.30 32.34 -15.76
CA THR A 242 -18.18 33.50 -15.66
C THR A 242 -18.84 33.72 -17.02
N ALA A 243 -20.17 33.70 -17.06
CA ALA A 243 -20.95 33.96 -18.27
C ALA A 243 -20.60 35.35 -18.87
N PRO A 244 -20.57 35.49 -20.20
CA PRO A 244 -20.26 36.77 -20.84
C PRO A 244 -21.46 37.71 -20.74
N HIS A 245 -21.32 38.83 -20.01
CA HIS A 245 -22.22 39.96 -20.14
C HIS A 245 -21.88 40.76 -21.43
N PRO A 246 -22.85 41.10 -22.29
CA PRO A 246 -22.59 41.93 -23.45
C PRO A 246 -22.67 43.43 -23.12
N SER A 247 -21.84 44.21 -23.84
CA SER A 247 -21.79 45.69 -23.93
C SER A 247 -21.18 46.43 -22.73
N ALA A 248 -20.33 47.44 -22.85
CA ALA A 248 -19.83 48.23 -23.97
C ALA A 248 -18.34 48.59 -23.72
N PHE A 249 -17.54 48.77 -24.77
CA PHE A 249 -16.15 49.22 -24.66
C PHE A 249 -16.08 50.61 -24.01
N SER A 250 -15.83 50.64 -22.71
CA SER A 250 -15.43 51.83 -21.95
C SER A 250 -13.96 51.73 -21.61
N MET A 251 -13.21 52.83 -21.73
CA MET A 251 -11.79 52.91 -21.35
C MET A 251 -11.54 52.46 -19.90
N HIS A 252 -12.57 52.52 -19.05
CA HIS A 252 -12.54 51.99 -17.69
C HIS A 252 -12.46 50.46 -17.65
N ALA A 253 -13.11 49.77 -18.59
CA ALA A 253 -13.00 48.32 -18.74
C ALA A 253 -11.61 47.89 -19.24
N LEU A 254 -10.98 48.68 -20.12
CA LEU A 254 -9.58 48.46 -20.53
C LEU A 254 -8.63 48.67 -19.33
N LEU A 255 -8.83 49.72 -18.54
CA LEU A 255 -8.02 49.98 -17.35
C LEU A 255 -8.17 48.87 -16.31
N ILE A 256 -9.39 48.43 -16.02
CA ILE A 256 -9.66 47.32 -15.11
C ILE A 256 -9.07 46.01 -15.65
N PHE A 257 -9.18 45.75 -16.95
CA PHE A 257 -8.58 44.59 -17.59
C PHE A 257 -7.05 44.60 -17.48
N VAL A 258 -6.40 45.74 -17.77
CA VAL A 258 -4.94 45.90 -17.67
C VAL A 258 -4.48 45.76 -16.21
N LEU A 259 -5.19 46.35 -15.25
CA LEU A 259 -4.85 46.22 -13.82
C LEU A 259 -5.06 44.79 -13.31
N THR A 260 -6.11 44.10 -13.75
CA THR A 260 -6.36 42.68 -13.41
C THR A 260 -5.31 41.78 -14.07
N LEU A 261 -4.90 42.08 -15.30
CA LEU A 261 -3.85 41.37 -16.01
C LEU A 261 -2.51 41.55 -15.27
N ILE A 262 -2.15 42.77 -14.88
CA ILE A 262 -0.93 43.05 -14.10
C ILE A 262 -0.98 42.36 -12.74
N GLN A 263 -2.12 42.36 -12.05
CA GLN A 263 -2.29 41.69 -10.76
C GLN A 263 -2.24 40.16 -10.91
N SER A 264 -2.78 39.61 -11.99
CA SER A 264 -2.70 38.17 -12.30
C SER A 264 -1.27 37.75 -12.64
N ILE A 265 -0.54 38.55 -13.42
CA ILE A 265 0.86 38.30 -13.76
C ILE A 265 1.74 38.41 -12.51
N SER A 266 1.51 39.41 -11.65
CA SER A 266 2.21 39.54 -10.37
C SER A 266 1.93 38.36 -9.43
N GLY A 267 0.68 37.92 -9.35
CA GLY A 267 0.29 36.73 -8.59
C GLY A 267 0.92 35.44 -9.12
N VAL A 268 0.96 35.27 -10.45
CA VAL A 268 1.61 34.14 -11.11
C VAL A 268 3.13 34.19 -10.92
N CYS A 269 3.77 35.35 -11.04
CA CYS A 269 5.19 35.52 -10.78
C CYS A 269 5.55 35.21 -9.33
N LEU A 270 4.75 35.66 -8.35
CA LEU A 270 4.95 35.30 -6.94
C LEU A 270 4.72 33.81 -6.71
N ALA A 271 3.67 33.22 -7.28
CA ALA A 271 3.44 31.79 -7.22
C ALA A 271 4.59 30.99 -7.83
N LEU A 272 5.18 31.46 -8.94
CA LEU A 272 6.36 30.86 -9.56
C LEU A 272 7.61 31.02 -8.69
N VAL A 273 7.80 32.17 -8.04
CA VAL A 273 8.92 32.39 -7.10
C VAL A 273 8.76 31.50 -5.86
N HIS A 274 7.54 31.35 -5.34
CA HIS A 274 7.25 30.45 -4.23
C HIS A 274 7.42 28.98 -4.63
N ALA A 275 6.93 28.59 -5.80
CA ALA A 275 7.11 27.26 -6.36
C ALA A 275 8.59 26.95 -6.60
N TYR A 276 9.37 27.91 -7.11
CA TYR A 276 10.81 27.79 -7.31
C TYR A 276 11.56 27.64 -5.99
N ARG A 277 11.25 28.47 -4.98
CA ARG A 277 11.84 28.34 -3.64
C ARG A 277 11.49 26.99 -3.01
N GLN A 278 10.22 26.57 -3.10
CA GLN A 278 9.77 25.29 -2.60
C GLN A 278 10.45 24.12 -3.32
N PHE A 279 10.63 24.23 -4.63
CA PHE A 279 11.34 23.26 -5.45
C PHE A 279 12.82 23.13 -5.04
N LEU A 280 13.51 24.25 -4.81
CA LEU A 280 14.90 24.23 -4.33
C LEU A 280 15.05 23.63 -2.92
N VAL A 281 14.13 23.95 -2.01
CA VAL A 281 14.10 23.33 -0.67
C VAL A 281 13.87 21.83 -0.79
N THR A 282 12.91 21.41 -1.62
CA THR A 282 12.61 20.00 -1.86
C THR A 282 13.83 19.27 -2.45
N ILE A 283 14.54 19.86 -3.42
CA ILE A 283 15.79 19.26 -3.95
C ILE A 283 16.83 19.07 -2.84
N ARG A 284 17.01 20.06 -1.96
CA ARG A 284 17.97 19.95 -0.85
C ARG A 284 17.58 18.84 0.11
N GLU A 285 16.31 18.78 0.50
CA GLU A 285 15.80 17.75 1.41
C GLU A 285 15.91 16.34 0.80
N VAL A 286 15.58 16.18 -0.49
CA VAL A 286 15.71 14.91 -1.22
C VAL A 286 17.16 14.46 -1.29
N ASN A 287 18.09 15.38 -1.60
CA ASN A 287 19.52 15.05 -1.65
C ASN A 287 20.07 14.68 -0.28
N GLN A 288 19.65 15.37 0.78
CA GLN A 288 20.01 15.03 2.16
C GLN A 288 19.48 13.64 2.55
N TYR A 289 18.20 13.38 2.28
CA TYR A 289 17.58 12.09 2.53
C TYR A 289 18.31 10.95 1.79
N SER A 290 18.59 11.14 0.50
CA SER A 290 19.34 10.17 -0.30
C SER A 290 20.74 9.94 0.25
N SER A 291 21.45 10.98 0.70
CA SER A 291 22.81 10.83 1.27
C SER A 291 22.82 10.06 2.60
N ILE A 292 21.79 10.25 3.43
CA ILE A 292 21.62 9.52 4.69
C ILE A 292 21.33 8.05 4.40
N ASN A 293 20.48 7.77 3.41
CA ASN A 293 20.15 6.40 3.05
C ASN A 293 21.34 5.67 2.44
N GLU A 294 22.08 6.30 1.52
CA GLU A 294 23.31 5.72 0.94
C GLU A 294 24.39 5.43 2.02
N ALA A 295 24.54 6.31 3.01
CA ALA A 295 25.46 6.10 4.13
C ALA A 295 25.05 4.94 5.05
N ALA A 296 23.75 4.67 5.21
CA ALA A 296 23.23 3.55 6.00
C ALA A 296 23.43 2.19 5.32
N HIS A 297 23.52 2.15 3.98
CA HIS A 297 23.73 0.94 3.19
C HIS A 297 25.18 0.59 2.91
N THR A 298 26.13 1.43 3.31
CA THR A 298 27.55 1.16 3.10
C THR A 298 28.04 0.22 4.21
N PRO A 299 28.41 -1.05 3.94
CA PRO A 299 29.06 -1.87 4.95
C PRO A 299 30.36 -1.20 5.39
N LEU A 300 30.61 -1.18 6.70
CA LEU A 300 31.89 -0.71 7.27
C LEU A 300 33.06 -1.33 6.49
N PRO A 301 34.10 -0.55 6.12
CA PRO A 301 35.25 -1.11 5.43
C PRO A 301 35.84 -2.23 6.27
N GLU A 302 35.92 -3.41 5.66
CA GLU A 302 36.69 -4.55 6.16
C GLU A 302 38.07 -4.03 6.55
N GLN A 303 38.38 -4.05 7.85
CA GLN A 303 39.69 -3.63 8.34
C GLN A 303 40.74 -4.48 7.64
N LEU A 304 41.61 -3.82 6.87
CA LEU A 304 42.79 -4.39 6.21
C LEU A 304 43.56 -5.28 7.19
N PHE A 305 43.31 -6.59 7.15
CA PHE A 305 44.17 -7.58 7.77
C PHE A 305 45.44 -7.70 6.93
N ILE A 306 46.53 -7.18 7.48
CA ILE A 306 47.90 -7.31 6.98
C ILE A 306 48.25 -8.81 6.91
N PRO A 307 48.71 -9.34 5.76
CA PRO A 307 49.11 -10.74 5.68
C PRO A 307 50.42 -10.93 6.44
N THR A 308 50.35 -11.58 7.60
CA THR A 308 51.54 -11.97 8.36
C THR A 308 52.08 -13.28 7.79
N SER A 309 53.39 -13.31 7.60
CA SER A 309 54.20 -14.34 6.98
C SER A 309 54.02 -15.75 7.57
N ARG A 310 54.02 -16.73 6.66
CA ARG A 310 54.09 -18.18 6.95
C ARG A 310 55.53 -18.58 7.29
N PRO A 311 55.80 -19.37 8.35
CA PRO A 311 57.10 -20.02 8.53
C PRO A 311 57.12 -21.41 7.85
N PRO A 312 58.31 -21.95 7.54
CA PRO A 312 58.49 -23.09 6.65
C PRO A 312 58.33 -24.43 7.38
N SER A 313 57.83 -25.43 6.65
CA SER A 313 57.75 -26.84 7.05
C SER A 313 58.81 -27.65 6.31
N SER A 314 59.56 -28.50 7.02
CA SER A 314 60.32 -29.64 6.47
C SER A 314 60.74 -30.59 7.61
N PRO A 315 61.20 -31.83 7.38
CA PRO A 315 60.72 -32.90 6.48
C PRO A 315 60.77 -34.33 7.13
N PHE A 316 60.49 -35.38 6.34
CA PHE A 316 60.82 -36.83 6.47
C PHE A 316 59.76 -37.85 6.97
N GLU A 317 59.13 -38.55 6.01
CA GLU A 317 59.21 -40.01 5.63
C GLU A 317 59.48 -41.12 6.69
N PRO A 318 59.16 -42.43 6.44
CA PRO A 318 58.93 -43.10 5.13
C PRO A 318 57.76 -44.13 4.99
N ASP A 319 57.51 -44.45 3.73
CA ASP A 319 56.77 -45.54 3.01
C ASP A 319 57.06 -47.01 3.45
N PRO A 320 56.59 -48.13 2.78
CA PRO A 320 55.53 -48.37 1.76
C PRO A 320 54.73 -49.71 1.94
N LEU A 321 53.82 -50.05 0.98
CA LEU A 321 53.51 -51.38 0.34
C LEU A 321 52.09 -51.35 -0.28
N SER A 322 51.88 -51.16 -1.60
CA SER A 322 51.93 -52.12 -2.75
C SER A 322 50.66 -52.98 -3.04
N ILE A 323 50.14 -52.81 -4.28
CA ILE A 323 49.50 -53.79 -5.21
C ILE A 323 47.95 -53.76 -5.42
N SER A 324 47.58 -53.19 -6.59
CA SER A 324 46.70 -53.62 -7.71
C SER A 324 45.57 -54.67 -7.60
N ARG A 325 44.46 -54.30 -8.28
CA ARG A 325 43.59 -55.05 -9.25
C ARG A 325 42.26 -55.74 -8.83
N THR A 326 41.21 -55.28 -9.54
CA THR A 326 40.07 -55.96 -10.24
C THR A 326 38.72 -56.32 -9.58
N SER A 327 37.68 -56.00 -10.38
CA SER A 327 36.43 -56.71 -10.72
C SER A 327 35.15 -56.60 -9.87
N SER A 328 34.09 -56.08 -10.54
CA SER A 328 32.68 -56.54 -10.62
C SER A 328 31.81 -56.48 -9.33
N GLU A 329 30.53 -56.10 -9.28
CA GLU A 329 29.38 -56.21 -10.21
C GLU A 329 28.31 -55.10 -9.98
N HIS A 330 27.41 -55.01 -10.97
CA HIS A 330 26.24 -54.13 -11.17
C HIS A 330 25.02 -54.37 -10.27
N SER A 331 24.08 -53.39 -10.28
CA SER A 331 22.60 -53.50 -10.51
C SER A 331 21.81 -52.47 -9.64
N VAL A 332 20.76 -51.70 -10.02
CA VAL A 332 19.82 -51.54 -11.16
C VAL A 332 19.13 -50.13 -11.06
N LEU A 333 18.47 -49.70 -12.16
CA LEU A 333 17.27 -48.80 -12.30
C LEU A 333 17.52 -47.33 -12.69
N SER A 334 16.79 -46.68 -13.62
CA SER A 334 15.80 -47.09 -14.62
C SER A 334 15.56 -45.93 -15.62
N LEU A 335 14.91 -46.26 -16.75
CA LEU A 335 14.92 -45.63 -18.08
C LEU A 335 13.97 -44.42 -18.29
N LYS A 336 14.35 -43.56 -19.27
CA LYS A 336 13.48 -42.69 -20.09
C LYS A 336 12.80 -43.50 -21.21
N PRO A 337 11.73 -42.99 -21.85
CA PRO A 337 11.39 -43.40 -23.21
C PRO A 337 11.38 -42.24 -24.23
N SER A 338 11.88 -42.55 -25.43
CA SER A 338 11.72 -41.79 -26.68
C SER A 338 11.92 -42.76 -27.86
N VAL A 339 10.93 -42.90 -28.76
CA VAL A 339 10.99 -43.46 -30.14
C VAL A 339 9.68 -43.06 -30.86
N SER A 340 9.48 -42.85 -32.16
CA SER A 340 10.20 -42.26 -33.31
C SER A 340 9.20 -42.18 -34.49
N SER A 341 9.39 -41.16 -35.34
CA SER A 341 9.06 -40.95 -36.77
C SER A 341 8.34 -42.00 -37.66
N SER A 342 7.46 -41.48 -38.55
CA SER A 342 7.27 -41.94 -39.95
C SER A 342 6.90 -40.77 -40.87
N SER A 343 7.25 -40.85 -42.16
CA SER A 343 7.50 -39.79 -43.16
C SER A 343 6.45 -39.63 -44.28
N ILE A 344 6.09 -38.36 -44.65
CA ILE A 344 5.99 -37.64 -45.98
C ILE A 344 5.19 -38.30 -47.16
N PRO A 345 4.43 -37.58 -48.06
CA PRO A 345 4.77 -36.28 -48.69
C PRO A 345 3.71 -35.16 -48.91
N ASP A 346 4.27 -33.95 -49.02
CA ASP A 346 3.99 -32.78 -49.88
C ASP A 346 2.63 -32.59 -50.56
N HIS A 347 1.98 -31.45 -50.28
CA HIS A 347 1.48 -30.54 -51.30
C HIS A 347 1.29 -29.11 -50.74
N GLU A 348 1.77 -28.14 -51.51
CA GLU A 348 1.71 -26.69 -51.34
C GLU A 348 0.28 -26.16 -51.15
N HIS A 349 0.11 -25.13 -50.30
CA HIS A 349 -0.52 -23.84 -50.64
C HIS A 349 -0.60 -22.92 -49.39
N SER A 350 0.13 -21.81 -49.44
CA SER A 350 -0.07 -20.64 -48.57
C SER A 350 -1.44 -20.00 -48.82
N PRO A 351 -2.03 -19.32 -47.82
CA PRO A 351 -1.87 -17.86 -47.87
C PRO A 351 -1.53 -17.22 -46.51
N SER A 352 -0.74 -16.18 -46.64
CA SER A 352 -0.29 -15.20 -45.66
C SER A 352 -1.41 -14.46 -44.92
N GLY A 353 -1.34 -14.45 -43.59
CA GLY A 353 -2.07 -13.56 -42.70
C GLY A 353 -1.18 -13.15 -41.54
N VAL A 354 -0.49 -12.02 -41.68
CA VAL A 354 0.43 -11.45 -40.70
C VAL A 354 -0.37 -11.00 -39.47
N SER A 355 -0.24 -11.73 -38.37
CA SER A 355 -0.68 -11.31 -37.04
C SER A 355 0.56 -10.89 -36.26
N SER A 356 0.84 -9.60 -36.23
CA SER A 356 1.87 -9.02 -35.37
C SER A 356 1.39 -9.01 -33.93
N SER A 357 1.54 -10.14 -33.23
CA SER A 357 1.55 -10.18 -31.77
C SER A 357 2.90 -9.66 -31.30
N SER A 358 2.98 -8.36 -31.00
CA SER A 358 4.12 -7.79 -30.27
C SER A 358 4.04 -8.26 -28.82
N SER A 359 4.49 -9.50 -28.57
CA SER A 359 4.97 -9.89 -27.27
C SER A 359 6.20 -9.03 -26.98
N LEU A 360 6.05 -8.04 -26.11
CA LEU A 360 7.20 -7.46 -25.43
C LEU A 360 7.73 -8.54 -24.49
N GLU A 361 8.55 -9.44 -25.05
CA GLU A 361 9.61 -10.06 -24.28
C GLU A 361 10.41 -8.91 -23.66
N VAL A 362 10.36 -8.83 -22.34
CA VAL A 362 11.24 -7.96 -21.56
C VAL A 362 12.66 -8.51 -21.76
N ASN A 363 13.29 -8.09 -22.85
CA ASN A 363 14.68 -8.36 -23.11
C ASN A 363 15.49 -7.72 -21.98
N SER A 364 16.27 -8.57 -21.31
CA SER A 364 17.19 -8.28 -20.23
C SER A 364 18.32 -7.34 -20.67
N HIS A 365 18.00 -6.07 -20.87
CA HIS A 365 18.97 -4.99 -21.03
C HIS A 365 19.05 -4.21 -19.72
N THR A 366 20.12 -4.49 -18.95
CA THR A 366 20.69 -3.63 -17.89
C THR A 366 19.66 -2.81 -17.10
N HIS A 367 18.98 -3.47 -16.15
CA HIS A 367 18.12 -2.80 -15.17
C HIS A 367 18.95 -1.79 -14.38
N ASN A 368 18.75 -0.49 -14.63
CA ASN A 368 19.03 0.51 -13.63
C ASN A 368 18.05 0.24 -12.48
N PRO A 369 18.51 0.03 -11.23
CA PRO A 369 17.69 -0.57 -10.18
C PRO A 369 16.50 0.29 -9.73
N HIS A 370 16.42 1.55 -10.13
CA HIS A 370 15.33 2.45 -9.75
C HIS A 370 14.91 3.26 -10.99
N ASP A 371 13.75 2.92 -11.54
CA ASP A 371 13.13 3.64 -12.67
C ASP A 371 11.63 3.82 -12.32
N PHE A 372 11.38 4.37 -11.14
CA PHE A 372 10.08 4.32 -10.45
C PHE A 372 8.98 5.06 -11.22
N ALA A 373 9.32 6.20 -11.81
CA ALA A 373 8.39 6.99 -12.60
C ALA A 373 7.92 6.25 -13.87
N THR A 374 8.79 5.42 -14.44
CA THR A 374 8.50 4.67 -15.67
C THR A 374 7.38 3.65 -15.46
N TYR A 375 7.41 2.89 -14.37
CA TYR A 375 6.36 1.91 -14.05
C TYR A 375 5.00 2.56 -13.78
N LEU A 376 4.96 3.69 -13.06
CA LEU A 376 3.73 4.46 -12.86
C LEU A 376 3.14 4.94 -14.19
N LEU A 377 4.00 5.43 -15.09
CA LEU A 377 3.58 5.91 -16.40
C LEU A 377 3.05 4.78 -17.28
N LEU A 378 3.71 3.62 -17.27
CA LEU A 378 3.24 2.42 -17.96
C LEU A 378 1.89 1.94 -17.42
N MET A 379 1.68 2.00 -16.10
CA MET A 379 0.40 1.66 -15.50
C MET A 379 -0.71 2.61 -15.95
N ILE A 380 -0.48 3.92 -15.90
CA ILE A 380 -1.44 4.92 -16.40
C ILE A 380 -1.74 4.67 -17.88
N ALA A 381 -0.70 4.38 -18.68
CA ALA A 381 -0.84 4.11 -20.10
C ALA A 381 -1.72 2.88 -20.39
N GLU A 382 -1.49 1.80 -19.65
CA GLU A 382 -2.26 0.56 -19.75
C GLU A 382 -3.72 0.78 -19.30
N VAL A 383 -3.93 1.37 -18.12
CA VAL A 383 -5.27 1.61 -17.55
C VAL A 383 -6.13 2.41 -18.52
N PHE A 384 -5.61 3.51 -19.07
CA PHE A 384 -6.35 4.39 -19.97
C PHE A 384 -6.22 4.04 -21.46
N THR A 385 -5.61 2.90 -21.81
CA THR A 385 -5.38 2.46 -23.21
C THR A 385 -4.70 3.52 -24.09
N THR A 386 -3.80 4.30 -23.53
CA THR A 386 -3.22 5.48 -24.21
C THR A 386 -2.45 5.12 -25.48
N SER A 387 -1.88 3.90 -25.53
CA SER A 387 -1.17 3.35 -26.68
C SER A 387 -2.03 3.26 -27.95
N SER A 388 -3.35 3.11 -27.80
CA SER A 388 -4.28 3.06 -28.95
C SER A 388 -4.48 4.42 -29.63
N ARG A 389 -4.02 5.51 -28.99
CA ARG A 389 -4.30 6.89 -29.41
C ARG A 389 -3.02 7.62 -29.72
N PHE A 390 -2.89 8.14 -30.93
CA PHE A 390 -1.66 8.81 -31.37
C PHE A 390 -1.21 9.96 -30.43
N ALA A 391 -2.12 10.88 -30.08
CA ALA A 391 -1.78 12.04 -29.23
C ALA A 391 -1.35 11.60 -27.81
N SER A 392 -2.15 10.74 -27.18
CA SER A 392 -1.87 10.24 -25.83
C SER A 392 -0.59 9.41 -25.78
N ASN A 393 -0.40 8.49 -26.75
CA ASN A 393 0.81 7.69 -26.88
C ASN A 393 2.06 8.57 -27.09
N THR A 394 1.96 9.64 -27.90
CA THR A 394 3.07 10.57 -28.12
C THR A 394 3.42 11.32 -26.83
N ILE A 395 2.42 11.80 -26.08
CA ILE A 395 2.63 12.49 -24.80
C ILE A 395 3.27 11.53 -23.78
N VAL A 396 2.68 10.34 -23.60
CA VAL A 396 3.19 9.32 -22.67
C VAL A 396 4.60 8.90 -23.07
N SER A 397 4.88 8.65 -24.34
CA SER A 397 6.23 8.27 -24.80
C SER A 397 7.24 9.39 -24.57
N THR A 398 6.86 10.65 -24.81
CA THR A 398 7.74 11.81 -24.58
C THR A 398 8.04 11.98 -23.09
N VAL A 399 7.02 11.86 -22.23
CA VAL A 399 7.20 11.87 -20.77
C VAL A 399 8.07 10.69 -20.34
N GLY A 400 7.83 9.49 -20.88
CA GLY A 400 8.61 8.30 -20.57
C GLY A 400 10.08 8.41 -20.94
N MET A 401 10.39 9.01 -22.09
CA MET A 401 11.77 9.31 -22.47
C MET A 401 12.42 10.33 -21.51
N ALA A 402 11.67 11.36 -21.10
CA ALA A 402 12.16 12.36 -20.16
C ALA A 402 12.40 11.78 -18.74
N THR A 403 11.58 10.82 -18.31
CA THR A 403 11.69 10.17 -17.01
C THR A 403 12.71 9.04 -16.96
N SER A 404 13.02 8.37 -18.08
CA SER A 404 13.94 7.21 -18.08
C SER A 404 15.40 7.57 -18.42
N GLN A 405 15.67 8.60 -19.22
CA GLN A 405 17.01 8.87 -19.77
C GLN A 405 17.66 10.19 -19.33
N GLY A 406 17.04 10.93 -18.39
CA GLY A 406 17.45 12.30 -18.03
C GLY A 406 17.77 12.56 -16.56
N VAL A 407 18.24 13.79 -16.28
CA VAL A 407 18.40 14.33 -14.92
C VAL A 407 17.08 14.27 -14.14
N ALA A 408 15.95 14.44 -14.84
CA ALA A 408 14.62 14.34 -14.26
C ALA A 408 14.33 12.93 -13.72
N GLY A 409 14.70 11.87 -14.43
CA GLY A 409 14.57 10.48 -13.97
C GLY A 409 15.31 10.22 -12.67
N ARG A 410 16.62 10.48 -12.68
CA ARG A 410 17.47 10.32 -11.49
C ARG A 410 16.99 11.15 -10.29
N TRP A 411 16.42 12.33 -10.55
CA TRP A 411 15.81 13.13 -9.50
C TRP A 411 14.51 12.50 -8.99
N LEU A 412 13.65 12.01 -9.88
CA LEU A 412 12.40 11.31 -9.54
C LEU A 412 12.66 10.04 -8.73
N ASP A 413 13.70 9.28 -9.04
CA ASP A 413 14.06 8.06 -8.30
C ASP A 413 14.47 8.35 -6.85
N LYS A 414 14.98 9.56 -6.57
CA LYS A 414 15.25 10.02 -5.20
C LYS A 414 14.03 10.71 -4.57
N PHE A 415 13.28 11.46 -5.37
CA PHE A 415 12.13 12.23 -4.91
C PHE A 415 10.94 11.35 -4.52
N LEU A 416 10.64 10.30 -5.29
CA LEU A 416 9.49 9.42 -5.04
C LEU A 416 9.60 8.67 -3.70
N PRO A 417 10.73 8.01 -3.34
CA PRO A 417 10.91 7.44 -2.01
C PRO A 417 10.86 8.48 -0.89
N TYR A 418 11.46 9.66 -1.09
CA TYR A 418 11.36 10.77 -0.12
C TYR A 418 9.91 11.22 0.09
N LEU A 419 9.13 11.35 -0.99
CA LEU A 419 7.72 11.71 -0.94
C LEU A 419 6.88 10.62 -0.28
N LEU A 420 7.20 9.35 -0.54
CA LEU A 420 6.58 8.21 0.14
C LEU A 420 6.82 8.27 1.65
N MET A 421 8.04 8.58 2.08
CA MET A 421 8.36 8.73 3.50
C MET A 421 7.62 9.90 4.14
N ARG A 422 7.58 11.04 3.44
CA ARG A 422 6.87 12.23 3.92
C ARG A 422 5.36 12.00 4.02
N THR A 423 4.80 11.20 3.12
CA THR A 423 3.37 10.84 3.13
C THR A 423 3.05 9.80 4.18
N LEU A 424 3.87 8.75 4.33
CA LEU A 424 3.83 7.74 5.41
C LEU A 424 4.35 8.30 6.76
N SER A 425 3.96 9.53 7.09
CA SER A 425 4.35 10.19 8.33
C SER A 425 3.45 9.80 9.50
N THR A 426 3.96 10.06 10.71
CA THR A 426 3.22 9.90 11.97
C THR A 426 1.92 10.72 11.99
N THR A 427 1.87 11.84 11.27
CA THR A 427 0.67 12.65 11.06
C THR A 427 -0.41 11.92 10.26
N LEU A 428 -0.02 11.17 9.22
CA LEU A 428 -0.95 10.34 8.46
C LEU A 428 -1.51 9.24 9.36
N MET A 429 -0.65 8.51 10.09
CA MET A 429 -1.08 7.46 11.01
C MET A 429 -2.04 8.00 12.09
N LEU A 430 -1.77 9.19 12.63
CA LEU A 430 -2.64 9.86 13.59
C LEU A 430 -3.99 10.22 12.95
N THR A 431 -3.98 10.73 11.72
CA THR A 431 -5.21 11.08 10.99
C THR A 431 -6.04 9.84 10.67
N ILE A 432 -5.40 8.76 10.23
CA ILE A 432 -6.04 7.46 9.99
C ILE A 432 -6.63 6.93 11.30
N THR A 433 -5.86 6.89 12.38
CA THR A 433 -6.33 6.37 13.68
C THR A 433 -7.52 7.17 14.20
N ARG A 434 -7.45 8.51 14.11
CA ARG A 434 -8.56 9.41 14.48
C ARG A 434 -9.79 9.22 13.61
N THR A 435 -9.59 9.00 12.31
CA THR A 435 -10.70 8.76 11.37
C THR A 435 -11.34 7.41 11.66
N ALA A 436 -10.53 6.34 11.78
CA ALA A 436 -10.96 5.01 12.17
C ALA A 436 -11.71 5.02 13.51
N LYS A 437 -11.23 5.76 14.52
CA LYS A 437 -11.94 5.93 15.79
C LYS A 437 -13.32 6.56 15.61
N ARG A 438 -13.41 7.64 14.81
CA ARG A 438 -14.69 8.34 14.57
C ARG A 438 -15.66 7.52 13.73
N THR A 439 -15.17 6.74 12.78
CA THR A 439 -16.00 5.93 11.89
C THR A 439 -16.43 4.61 12.53
N LEU A 440 -15.52 3.91 13.22
CA LEU A 440 -15.80 2.62 13.86
C LEU A 440 -16.44 2.77 15.23
N PHE A 441 -16.14 3.84 15.96
CA PHE A 441 -16.68 4.08 17.30
C PHE A 441 -17.34 5.46 17.45
N PRO A 442 -18.36 5.79 16.64
CA PRO A 442 -19.10 7.03 16.81
C PRO A 442 -19.64 7.13 18.24
N HIS A 443 -19.37 8.25 18.92
CA HIS A 443 -19.71 8.45 20.34
C HIS A 443 -19.15 7.37 21.30
N GLY A 444 -18.11 6.64 20.89
CA GLY A 444 -17.47 5.59 21.65
C GLY A 444 -18.12 4.21 21.55
N TYR A 445 -19.19 4.02 20.77
CA TYR A 445 -19.84 2.72 20.59
C TYR A 445 -19.61 2.19 19.19
N PRO A 446 -19.46 0.86 19.00
CA PRO A 446 -19.25 0.29 17.67
C PRO A 446 -20.35 0.74 16.71
N ALA A 447 -19.94 1.22 15.54
CA ALA A 447 -20.84 1.61 14.47
C ALA A 447 -21.69 0.42 14.04
N PRO A 448 -22.93 0.64 13.59
CA PRO A 448 -23.70 -0.42 12.96
C PRO A 448 -22.92 -0.97 11.76
N PRO A 449 -23.09 -2.27 11.43
CA PRO A 449 -22.47 -2.84 10.24
C PRO A 449 -22.76 -1.96 9.03
N PRO A 450 -21.74 -1.56 8.24
CA PRO A 450 -21.98 -0.81 7.02
C PRO A 450 -22.94 -1.58 6.14
N ILE A 451 -24.05 -0.94 5.78
CA ILE A 451 -25.01 -1.49 4.82
C ILE A 451 -24.37 -1.37 3.44
N ASP A 452 -24.36 -2.47 2.69
CA ASP A 452 -23.89 -2.43 1.31
C ASP A 452 -24.75 -1.46 0.51
N PRO A 453 -24.14 -0.58 -0.32
CA PRO A 453 -24.90 0.42 -1.05
C PRO A 453 -25.92 -0.25 -1.98
N THR A 454 -27.07 0.39 -2.11
CA THR A 454 -28.11 -0.09 -3.03
C THR A 454 -27.62 -0.05 -4.48
N PRO A 455 -28.16 -0.87 -5.41
CA PRO A 455 -27.76 -0.81 -6.82
C PRO A 455 -27.89 0.58 -7.44
N GLU A 456 -28.87 1.37 -6.98
CA GLU A 456 -29.05 2.77 -7.41
C GLU A 456 -27.91 3.67 -6.93
N GLU A 457 -27.50 3.54 -5.66
CA GLU A 457 -26.36 4.28 -5.11
C GLU A 457 -25.05 3.87 -5.80
N GLN A 458 -24.87 2.59 -6.11
CA GLN A 458 -23.71 2.10 -6.87
C GLN A 458 -23.66 2.74 -8.27
N ALA A 459 -24.78 2.75 -8.98
CA ALA A 459 -24.87 3.38 -10.30
C ALA A 459 -24.60 4.90 -10.24
N GLU A 460 -25.01 5.57 -9.16
CA GLU A 460 -24.72 6.98 -8.95
C GLU A 460 -23.24 7.24 -8.65
N THR A 461 -22.59 6.41 -7.82
CA THR A 461 -21.14 6.47 -7.60
C THR A 461 -20.39 6.31 -8.92
N ARG A 462 -20.78 5.33 -9.74
CA ARG A 462 -20.19 5.12 -11.06
C ARG A 462 -20.39 6.33 -11.97
N ARG A 463 -21.60 6.89 -12.03
CA ARG A 463 -21.89 8.09 -12.83
C ARG A 463 -20.99 9.26 -12.44
N ARG A 464 -20.78 9.48 -11.14
CA ARG A 464 -19.90 10.55 -10.64
C ARG A 464 -18.45 10.33 -11.02
N LEU A 465 -17.99 9.08 -10.99
CA LEU A 465 -16.62 8.72 -11.35
C LEU A 465 -16.37 8.91 -12.86
N VAL A 466 -17.30 8.44 -13.70
CA VAL A 466 -17.25 8.60 -15.15
C VAL A 466 -17.31 10.07 -15.58
N GLY A 467 -18.15 10.88 -14.91
CA GLY A 467 -18.27 12.31 -15.15
C GLY A 467 -17.25 13.19 -14.42
N PHE A 468 -16.28 12.59 -13.70
CA PHE A 468 -15.36 13.36 -12.85
C PHE A 468 -14.53 14.38 -13.66
N LEU A 469 -14.17 14.03 -14.90
CA LEU A 469 -13.35 14.87 -15.77
C LEU A 469 -14.16 15.73 -16.76
N ASP A 470 -15.49 15.67 -16.69
CA ASP A 470 -16.40 16.46 -17.53
C ASP A 470 -16.33 17.94 -17.12
N GLY A 471 -15.35 18.67 -17.66
CA GLY A 471 -15.08 20.07 -17.33
C GLY A 471 -13.59 20.45 -17.34
N TYR A 472 -12.70 19.46 -17.43
CA TYR A 472 -11.27 19.72 -17.58
C TYR A 472 -10.91 19.88 -19.07
N SER A 473 -10.59 21.10 -19.50
CA SER A 473 -10.32 21.43 -20.91
C SER A 473 -9.18 20.60 -21.55
N MET A 474 -8.28 20.06 -20.74
CA MET A 474 -7.15 19.23 -21.21
C MET A 474 -7.45 17.73 -21.18
N ALA A 475 -8.56 17.29 -20.58
CA ALA A 475 -8.91 15.87 -20.52
C ALA A 475 -9.01 15.23 -21.91
N PRO A 476 -9.58 15.89 -22.95
CA PRO A 476 -9.67 15.28 -24.27
C PRO A 476 -8.33 15.02 -24.96
N LEU A 477 -7.28 15.79 -24.60
CA LEU A 477 -5.95 15.61 -25.17
C LEU A 477 -5.31 14.28 -24.71
N LEU A 478 -5.53 13.91 -23.45
CA LEU A 478 -4.95 12.71 -22.84
C LEU A 478 -5.90 11.50 -22.95
N LEU A 479 -7.18 11.72 -22.75
CA LEU A 479 -8.23 10.70 -22.67
C LEU A 479 -9.13 10.67 -23.92
N GLY A 480 -8.73 11.29 -25.03
CA GLY A 480 -9.47 11.21 -26.29
C GLY A 480 -10.75 12.05 -26.32
N PRO A 481 -11.49 12.05 -27.45
CA PRO A 481 -12.61 12.98 -27.69
C PRO A 481 -13.74 12.84 -26.67
N HIS A 482 -13.93 11.64 -26.11
CA HIS A 482 -14.91 11.35 -25.06
C HIS A 482 -14.17 10.79 -23.82
N PRO A 483 -13.73 11.66 -22.89
CA PRO A 483 -13.03 11.22 -21.68
C PRO A 483 -13.85 10.25 -20.83
N SER A 484 -15.17 10.45 -20.75
CA SER A 484 -16.09 9.64 -19.96
C SER A 484 -16.12 8.18 -20.44
N ASP A 485 -16.12 7.94 -21.76
CA ASP A 485 -16.05 6.58 -22.33
C ASP A 485 -14.73 5.89 -21.99
N THR A 486 -13.64 6.67 -21.99
CA THR A 486 -12.31 6.16 -21.62
C THR A 486 -12.25 5.79 -20.15
N ILE A 487 -12.83 6.60 -19.27
CA ILE A 487 -12.93 6.29 -17.84
C ILE A 487 -13.80 5.05 -17.64
N SER A 488 -14.94 4.93 -18.33
CA SER A 488 -15.78 3.73 -18.27
C SER A 488 -14.99 2.48 -18.69
N THR A 489 -14.26 2.55 -19.81
CA THR A 489 -13.42 1.44 -20.29
C THR A 489 -12.30 1.09 -19.29
N ALA A 490 -11.74 2.09 -18.62
CA ALA A 490 -10.72 1.89 -17.59
C ALA A 490 -11.28 1.19 -16.34
N LEU A 491 -12.58 1.30 -16.06
CA LEU A 491 -13.22 0.65 -14.91
C LEU A 491 -13.65 -0.80 -15.19
N GLU A 492 -13.82 -1.20 -16.46
CA GLU A 492 -14.28 -2.55 -16.83
C GLU A 492 -13.51 -3.69 -16.14
N PRO A 493 -12.15 -3.68 -16.07
CA PRO A 493 -11.39 -4.75 -15.41
C PRO A 493 -11.62 -4.84 -13.89
N LEU A 494 -12.25 -3.84 -13.28
CA LEU A 494 -12.55 -3.74 -11.86
C LEU A 494 -14.02 -4.08 -11.53
N GLU A 495 -14.84 -4.36 -12.55
CA GLU A 495 -16.27 -4.69 -12.37
C GLU A 495 -16.52 -6.14 -11.96
N SER A 496 -15.54 -7.02 -12.16
CA SER A 496 -15.63 -8.43 -11.80
C SER A 496 -15.04 -8.65 -10.41
N ARG A 497 -15.88 -9.03 -9.45
CA ARG A 497 -15.43 -9.37 -8.08
C ARG A 497 -14.41 -10.49 -8.11
N GLU A 498 -14.64 -11.52 -8.92
CA GLU A 498 -13.78 -12.70 -9.04
C GLU A 498 -12.39 -12.31 -9.55
N CYS A 499 -12.31 -11.43 -10.56
CA CYS A 499 -11.03 -10.91 -11.04
C CYS A 499 -10.36 -10.03 -9.98
N ASN A 500 -11.13 -9.20 -9.27
CA ASN A 500 -10.60 -8.36 -8.19
C ASN A 500 -10.01 -9.18 -7.05
N VAL A 501 -10.52 -10.38 -6.77
CA VAL A 501 -9.92 -11.28 -5.76
C VAL A 501 -8.46 -11.60 -6.11
N HIS A 502 -8.18 -11.93 -7.38
CA HIS A 502 -6.81 -12.17 -7.83
C HIS A 502 -5.93 -10.93 -7.65
N LEU A 503 -6.40 -9.76 -8.08
CA LEU A 503 -5.66 -8.50 -7.90
C LEU A 503 -5.31 -8.25 -6.43
N ILE A 504 -6.31 -8.32 -5.55
CA ILE A 504 -6.14 -8.02 -4.13
C ILE A 504 -5.22 -9.03 -3.45
N ILE A 505 -5.35 -10.32 -3.76
CA ILE A 505 -4.47 -11.37 -3.22
C ILE A 505 -3.04 -11.18 -3.71
N SER A 506 -2.83 -10.93 -5.00
CA SER A 506 -1.48 -10.66 -5.53
C SER A 506 -0.86 -9.44 -4.88
N LEU A 507 -1.63 -8.37 -4.65
CA LEU A 507 -1.16 -7.19 -3.91
C LEU A 507 -0.83 -7.52 -2.45
N LEU A 508 -1.66 -8.33 -1.78
CA LEU A 508 -1.39 -8.81 -0.42
C LEU A 508 -0.07 -9.57 -0.36
N ASP A 509 0.19 -10.46 -1.31
CA ASP A 509 1.44 -11.23 -1.34
C ASP A 509 2.66 -10.34 -1.56
N ARG A 510 2.56 -9.28 -2.39
CA ARG A 510 3.64 -8.28 -2.54
C ARG A 510 3.88 -7.51 -1.25
N ILE A 511 2.82 -7.11 -0.54
CA ILE A 511 2.92 -6.42 0.75
C ILE A 511 3.57 -7.34 1.79
N LEU A 512 3.14 -8.60 1.85
CA LEU A 512 3.69 -9.59 2.77
C LEU A 512 5.14 -9.93 2.44
N GLY A 513 5.52 -10.03 1.16
CA GLY A 513 6.91 -10.24 0.76
C GLY A 513 7.84 -9.10 1.17
N ALA A 514 7.34 -7.85 1.14
CA ALA A 514 8.11 -6.69 1.58
C ALA A 514 8.27 -6.62 3.11
N LEU A 515 7.24 -6.98 3.88
CA LEU A 515 7.22 -6.87 5.34
C LEU A 515 7.71 -8.13 6.07
N PHE A 516 7.43 -9.29 5.50
CA PHE A 516 7.72 -10.62 6.04
C PHE A 516 8.31 -11.53 4.96
N PRO A 517 9.51 -11.22 4.45
CA PRO A 517 10.16 -11.99 3.38
C PRO A 517 10.30 -13.48 3.72
N GLU A 518 10.49 -13.81 5.00
CA GLU A 518 10.62 -15.19 5.46
C GLU A 518 9.38 -16.07 5.23
N LEU A 519 8.20 -15.49 4.94
CA LEU A 519 7.02 -16.28 4.54
C LEU A 519 7.21 -16.94 3.17
N PHE A 520 8.11 -16.41 2.35
CA PHE A 520 8.32 -16.83 0.96
C PHE A 520 9.71 -17.45 0.74
N ASP A 521 10.63 -17.33 1.70
CA ASP A 521 12.01 -17.87 1.62
C ASP A 521 12.10 -19.41 1.76
N GLY A 522 10.98 -20.13 1.73
CA GLY A 522 10.91 -21.59 1.89
C GLY A 522 9.93 -22.30 0.95
N ILE A 523 9.47 -21.63 -0.10
CA ILE A 523 8.59 -22.19 -1.15
C ILE A 523 9.39 -22.48 -2.42
#